data_AF-A0A428RBW1-F1
#
_entry.id   AF-A0A428RBW1-F1
#
_cell.length_a   1.000
_cell.length_b   1.000
_cell.length_c   1.000
_cell.angle_alpha   90.00
_cell.angle_beta   90.00
_cell.angle_gamma   90.00
#
_symmetry.space_group_name_H-M   'P 1'
#
loop_
_entity.id
_entity.type
_entity.pdbx_description
1 polymer ?
#
loop_
_entity_poly.entity_id
_entity_poly.type
_entity_poly.pdbx_seq_one_letter_code
_entity_poly.pdbx_strand_id
1 'polypeptide(L)'
;MSEVYNWLTFDVIGDLAFGESFDSVASWKPSIWVTLLMNLTKHMTFVPAAHRPSIPASVLPAFMPKDVSKNAAYHDKLTEEKINRRIGLAKSSDRDDFFALILRRGSFDPVHLREQAKILMLAGSETTATFLAAVTFFLLKNDTTLQRLQHDVRSSFSSAGEMNGQPTSNLSYLHAVVEE
;
A
#
# COMPACT_ATOMS: atom_id res chain seq x y z
N MET A 1 2.57 6.81 15.24
CA MET A 1 1.26 6.88 14.57
C MET A 1 1.35 6.64 13.07
N SER A 2 2.31 7.24 12.33
CA SER A 2 2.44 7.01 10.87
C SER A 2 2.68 5.54 10.47
N GLU A 3 3.46 4.79 11.27
CA GLU A 3 3.72 3.37 10.98
C GLU A 3 2.45 2.50 11.00
N VAL A 4 1.51 2.80 11.91
CA VAL A 4 0.24 2.06 11.99
C VAL A 4 -0.64 2.32 10.76
N TYR A 5 -0.61 3.55 10.21
CA TYR A 5 -1.28 3.83 8.93
C TYR A 5 -0.62 3.10 7.76
N ASN A 6 0.71 2.92 7.77
CA ASN A 6 1.36 2.04 6.80
C ASN A 6 0.84 0.61 6.95
N TRP A 7 0.83 0.04 8.15
CA TRP A 7 0.31 -1.32 8.36
C TRP A 7 -1.13 -1.48 7.86
N LEU A 8 -2.01 -0.53 8.21
CA LEU A 8 -3.40 -0.52 7.76
C LEU A 8 -3.52 -0.48 6.24
N THR A 9 -2.82 0.45 5.59
CA THR A 9 -2.94 0.63 4.14
C THR A 9 -2.28 -0.50 3.36
N PHE A 10 -1.22 -1.11 3.89
CA PHE A 10 -0.62 -2.33 3.35
C PHE A 10 -1.56 -3.53 3.46
N ASP A 11 -2.24 -3.70 4.61
CA ASP A 11 -3.24 -4.76 4.78
C ASP A 11 -4.42 -4.55 3.80
N VAL A 12 -4.94 -3.32 3.68
CA VAL A 12 -6.03 -2.98 2.75
C VAL A 12 -5.66 -3.21 1.29
N ILE A 13 -4.53 -2.65 0.82
CA ILE A 13 -4.14 -2.82 -0.59
C ILE A 13 -3.70 -4.26 -0.88
N GLY A 14 -3.15 -4.98 0.10
CA GLY A 14 -2.87 -6.41 -0.02
C GLY A 14 -4.13 -7.24 -0.26
N ASP A 15 -5.16 -6.95 0.53
CA ASP A 15 -6.47 -7.59 0.41
C ASP A 15 -7.17 -7.25 -0.92
N LEU A 16 -7.09 -5.99 -1.38
CA LEU A 16 -7.65 -5.56 -2.68
C LEU A 16 -6.85 -6.06 -3.89
N ALA A 17 -5.53 -6.26 -3.76
CA ALA A 17 -4.67 -6.68 -4.85
C ALA A 17 -4.64 -8.20 -5.00
N PHE A 18 -4.41 -8.92 -3.89
CA PHE A 18 -4.13 -10.35 -3.87
C PHE A 18 -5.23 -11.18 -3.21
N GLY A 19 -6.23 -10.54 -2.61
CA GLY A 19 -7.24 -11.22 -1.80
C GLY A 19 -6.73 -11.73 -0.45
N GLU A 20 -5.55 -11.28 0.00
CA GLU A 20 -4.95 -11.64 1.29
C GLU A 20 -4.33 -10.40 1.98
N SER A 21 -4.68 -10.22 3.25
CA SER A 21 -4.07 -9.25 4.17
C SER A 21 -2.62 -9.64 4.50
N PHE A 22 -1.82 -8.69 4.98
CA PHE A 22 -0.51 -8.99 5.56
C PHE A 22 -0.58 -9.21 7.09
N ASP A 23 -1.77 -9.04 7.67
CA ASP A 23 -2.09 -9.13 9.10
C ASP A 23 -1.18 -8.25 9.96
N SER A 24 -0.71 -7.12 9.39
CA SER A 24 0.25 -6.24 10.04
C SER A 24 -0.40 -5.49 11.21
N VAL A 25 -1.66 -5.05 11.04
CA VAL A 25 -2.44 -4.40 12.12
C VAL A 25 -2.76 -5.39 13.23
N ALA A 26 -3.24 -6.58 12.88
CA ALA A 26 -3.64 -7.61 13.85
C ALA A 26 -2.46 -8.15 14.66
N SER A 27 -1.30 -8.33 14.02
CA SER A 27 -0.06 -8.80 14.67
C SER A 27 0.75 -7.68 15.33
N TRP A 28 0.36 -6.42 15.12
CA TRP A 28 1.05 -5.21 15.57
C TRP A 28 2.52 -5.15 15.14
N LYS A 29 2.81 -5.67 13.94
CA LYS A 29 4.16 -5.77 13.39
C LYS A 29 4.11 -5.60 11.87
N PRO A 30 5.10 -4.96 11.25
CA PRO A 30 5.15 -4.92 9.79
C PRO A 30 5.42 -6.32 9.23
N SER A 31 4.80 -6.64 8.10
CA SER A 31 5.24 -7.80 7.31
C SER A 31 6.70 -7.63 6.85
N ILE A 32 7.43 -8.75 6.78
CA ILE A 32 8.79 -8.77 6.24
C ILE A 32 8.83 -8.26 4.79
N TRP A 33 7.80 -8.59 4.01
CA TRP A 33 7.67 -8.15 2.63
C TRP A 33 7.59 -6.63 2.54
N VAL A 34 6.71 -6.04 3.35
CA VAL A 34 6.51 -4.58 3.46
C VAL A 34 7.79 -3.88 3.92
N THR A 35 8.45 -4.43 4.94
CA THR A 35 9.70 -3.88 5.47
C THR A 35 10.79 -3.84 4.41
N LEU A 36 10.92 -4.92 3.62
CA LEU A 36 11.89 -4.98 2.53
C LEU A 36 11.57 -3.95 1.43
N LEU A 37 10.30 -3.83 1.03
CA LEU A 37 9.86 -2.85 0.03
C LEU A 37 10.20 -1.42 0.47
N MET A 38 9.86 -1.04 1.70
CA MET A 38 10.13 0.29 2.25
C MET A 38 11.63 0.57 2.43
N ASN A 39 12.44 -0.44 2.66
CA ASN A 39 13.89 -0.25 2.69
C ASN A 39 14.44 -0.02 1.28
N LEU A 40 13.96 -0.74 0.27
CA LEU A 40 14.35 -0.52 -1.12
C LEU A 40 13.99 0.89 -1.61
N THR A 41 12.83 1.41 -1.22
CA THR A 41 12.37 2.74 -1.66
C THR A 41 13.25 3.87 -1.14
N LYS A 42 13.74 3.79 0.10
CA LYS A 42 14.73 4.74 0.65
C LYS A 42 15.97 4.82 -0.23
N HIS A 43 16.38 3.70 -0.83
CA HIS A 43 17.54 3.64 -1.71
C HIS A 43 17.28 4.08 -3.16
N MET A 44 16.02 4.22 -3.60
CA MET A 44 15.71 4.70 -4.95
C MET A 44 16.19 6.14 -5.19
N THR A 45 16.43 6.92 -4.13
CA THR A 45 16.92 8.30 -4.23
C THR A 45 18.40 8.42 -4.59
N PHE A 46 19.21 7.36 -4.38
CA PHE A 46 20.65 7.38 -4.69
C PHE A 46 20.91 7.49 -6.19
N VAL A 47 20.10 6.84 -7.03
CA VAL A 47 20.29 6.81 -8.49
C VAL A 47 20.07 8.21 -9.10
N PRO A 48 18.93 8.91 -8.86
CA PRO A 48 18.77 10.30 -9.29
C PRO A 48 19.84 11.23 -8.70
N ALA A 49 20.25 11.04 -7.44
CA ALA A 49 21.25 11.88 -6.80
C ALA A 49 22.64 11.74 -7.45
N ALA A 50 23.02 10.54 -7.89
CA ALA A 50 24.28 10.28 -8.59
C ALA A 50 24.23 10.68 -10.08
N HIS A 51 23.05 10.66 -10.71
CA HIS A 51 22.89 11.18 -12.07
C HIS A 51 23.06 12.70 -12.15
N ARG A 52 22.71 13.47 -11.10
CA ARG A 52 22.88 14.95 -11.08
C ARG A 52 24.32 15.42 -11.35
N PRO A 53 25.38 14.86 -10.73
CA PRO A 53 26.76 15.18 -11.06
C PRO A 53 27.30 14.44 -12.32
N SER A 54 26.46 13.77 -13.11
CA SER A 54 26.89 12.95 -14.26
C SER A 54 27.83 11.80 -13.91
N ILE A 55 27.71 11.21 -12.71
CA ILE A 55 28.50 10.03 -12.34
C ILE A 55 28.07 8.86 -13.25
N PRO A 56 29.00 8.16 -13.91
CA PRO A 56 28.66 7.01 -14.74
C PRO A 56 27.94 5.92 -13.94
N ALA A 57 26.91 5.31 -14.53
CA ALA A 57 26.12 4.26 -13.88
C ALA A 57 26.96 3.06 -13.43
N SER A 58 28.12 2.83 -14.06
CA SER A 58 29.09 1.79 -13.68
C SER A 58 29.71 2.01 -12.28
N VAL A 59 29.66 3.22 -11.73
CA VAL A 59 30.22 3.55 -10.41
C VAL A 59 29.16 3.44 -9.30
N LEU A 60 27.87 3.45 -9.64
CA LEU A 60 26.76 3.31 -8.69
C LEU A 60 26.88 2.09 -7.76
N PRO A 61 27.29 0.88 -8.23
CA PRO A 61 27.43 -0.27 -7.36
C PRO A 61 28.46 -0.08 -6.24
N ALA A 62 29.46 0.78 -6.42
CA ALA A 62 30.49 1.05 -5.41
C ALA A 62 29.96 1.87 -4.22
N PHE A 63 28.91 2.69 -4.45
CA PHE A 63 28.27 3.51 -3.41
C PHE A 63 27.03 2.85 -2.80
N MET A 64 26.56 1.75 -3.38
CA MET A 64 25.38 1.02 -2.91
C MET A 64 25.77 0.06 -1.77
N PRO A 65 25.09 0.08 -0.61
CA PRO A 65 25.33 -0.92 0.42
C PRO A 65 25.06 -2.34 -0.11
N LYS A 66 25.94 -3.30 0.24
CA LYS A 66 25.84 -4.69 -0.23
C LYS A 66 24.51 -5.36 0.13
N ASP A 67 23.89 -4.94 1.22
CA ASP A 67 22.62 -5.49 1.69
C ASP A 67 21.44 -5.05 0.80
N VAL A 68 21.55 -3.94 0.07
CA VAL A 68 20.49 -3.49 -0.86
C VAL A 68 20.24 -4.52 -1.94
N SER A 69 21.30 -5.05 -2.57
CA SER A 69 21.17 -6.05 -3.63
C SER A 69 20.58 -7.37 -3.09
N LYS A 70 21.00 -7.81 -1.90
CA LYS A 70 20.44 -9.02 -1.27
C LYS A 70 18.97 -8.84 -0.89
N ASN A 71 18.63 -7.70 -0.30
CA ASN A 71 17.26 -7.38 0.07
C ASN A 71 16.35 -7.23 -1.16
N ALA A 72 16.87 -6.67 -2.26
CA ALA A 72 16.16 -6.56 -3.53
C ALA A 72 15.84 -7.95 -4.10
N ALA A 73 16.86 -8.82 -4.21
CA ALA A 73 16.67 -10.19 -4.70
C ALA A 73 15.70 -10.99 -3.82
N TYR A 74 15.78 -10.81 -2.49
CA TYR A 74 14.89 -11.49 -1.56
C TYR A 74 13.44 -10.97 -1.66
N HIS A 75 13.26 -9.65 -1.77
CA HIS A 75 11.96 -9.04 -2.01
C HIS A 75 11.34 -9.51 -3.33
N ASP A 76 12.13 -9.60 -4.40
CA ASP A 76 11.68 -10.10 -5.70
C ASP A 76 11.19 -11.53 -5.61
N LYS A 77 11.95 -12.40 -4.91
CA LYS A 77 11.55 -13.78 -4.64
C LYS A 77 10.22 -13.87 -3.89
N LEU A 78 10.06 -13.12 -2.81
CA LEU A 78 8.81 -13.13 -2.03
C LEU A 78 7.61 -12.60 -2.86
N THR A 79 7.84 -11.58 -3.68
CA THR A 79 6.80 -11.02 -4.57
C THR A 79 6.39 -12.04 -5.63
N GLU A 80 7.36 -12.74 -6.20
CA GLU A 80 7.14 -13.82 -7.16
C GLU A 80 6.34 -14.98 -6.54
N GLU A 81 6.70 -15.41 -5.32
CA GLU A 81 5.95 -16.43 -4.58
C GLU A 81 4.49 -16.00 -4.35
N LYS A 82 4.26 -14.73 -4.00
CA LYS A 82 2.92 -14.16 -3.77
C LYS A 82 2.08 -14.15 -5.06
N ILE A 83 2.65 -13.69 -6.16
CA ILE A 83 1.98 -13.69 -7.47
C ILE A 83 1.72 -15.10 -7.98
N ASN A 84 2.69 -16.01 -7.87
CA ASN A 84 2.51 -17.40 -8.28
C ASN A 84 1.41 -18.10 -7.47
N ARG A 85 1.34 -17.84 -6.15
CA ARG A 85 0.22 -18.31 -5.32
C ARG A 85 -1.11 -17.77 -5.83
N ARG A 86 -1.20 -16.46 -6.11
CA ARG A 86 -2.42 -15.84 -6.62
C ARG A 86 -2.85 -16.41 -7.98
N ILE A 87 -1.89 -16.66 -8.89
CA ILE A 87 -2.12 -17.32 -10.18
C ILE A 87 -2.66 -18.74 -9.97
N GLY A 88 -2.06 -19.51 -9.05
CA GLY A 88 -2.50 -20.87 -8.74
C GLY A 88 -3.95 -20.94 -8.22
N LEU A 89 -4.38 -19.91 -7.49
CA LEU A 89 -5.74 -19.78 -6.97
C LEU A 89 -6.75 -19.22 -7.99
N ALA A 90 -6.32 -18.81 -9.19
CA ALA A 90 -7.16 -18.10 -10.16
C ALA A 90 -8.41 -18.87 -10.60
N LYS A 91 -8.35 -20.21 -10.61
CA LYS A 91 -9.47 -21.07 -11.03
C LYS A 91 -10.37 -21.54 -9.88
N SER A 92 -9.89 -21.43 -8.64
CA SER A 92 -10.55 -21.99 -7.45
C SER A 92 -11.05 -20.93 -6.48
N SER A 93 -10.79 -19.65 -6.74
CA SER A 93 -11.20 -18.54 -5.90
C SER A 93 -12.28 -17.72 -6.61
N ASP A 94 -13.44 -17.58 -5.95
CA ASP A 94 -14.52 -16.69 -6.37
C ASP A 94 -14.30 -15.24 -5.95
N ARG A 95 -13.17 -14.95 -5.27
CA ARG A 95 -12.86 -13.60 -4.80
C ARG A 95 -12.47 -12.68 -5.96
N ASP A 96 -13.14 -11.54 -6.03
CA ASP A 96 -12.75 -10.42 -6.89
C ASP A 96 -11.67 -9.58 -6.19
N ASP A 97 -10.53 -9.45 -6.84
CA ASP A 97 -9.40 -8.59 -6.50
C ASP A 97 -8.77 -8.06 -7.80
N PHE A 98 -7.87 -7.08 -7.71
CA PHE A 98 -7.31 -6.46 -8.91
C PHE A 98 -6.59 -7.45 -9.82
N PHE A 99 -5.85 -8.42 -9.26
CA PHE A 99 -5.19 -9.44 -10.07
C PHE A 99 -6.19 -10.48 -10.60
N ALA A 100 -7.27 -10.80 -9.88
CA ALA A 100 -8.34 -11.68 -10.34
C ALA A 100 -8.85 -11.26 -11.73
N LEU A 101 -9.12 -9.96 -11.88
CA LEU A 101 -9.64 -9.38 -13.12
C LEU A 101 -8.67 -9.54 -14.29
N ILE A 102 -7.37 -9.41 -14.02
CA ILE A 102 -6.31 -9.58 -15.03
C ILE A 102 -6.16 -11.07 -15.38
N LEU A 103 -6.12 -11.94 -14.38
CA LEU A 103 -5.94 -13.38 -14.55
C LEU A 103 -7.10 -14.03 -15.31
N ARG A 104 -8.34 -13.56 -15.10
CA ARG A 104 -9.53 -14.02 -15.85
C ARG A 104 -9.46 -13.74 -17.34
N ARG A 105 -8.72 -12.71 -17.77
CA ARG A 105 -8.51 -12.42 -19.20
C ARG A 105 -7.59 -13.43 -19.89
N GLY A 106 -6.86 -14.25 -19.12
CA GLY A 106 -6.10 -15.40 -19.61
C GLY A 106 -4.75 -15.10 -20.28
N SER A 107 -4.49 -13.85 -20.67
CA SER A 107 -3.20 -13.43 -21.26
C SER A 107 -2.47 -12.47 -20.33
N PHE A 108 -1.39 -12.94 -19.70
CA PHE A 108 -0.53 -12.15 -18.82
C PHE A 108 0.91 -12.65 -18.82
N ASP A 109 1.86 -11.75 -18.57
CA ASP A 109 3.25 -12.08 -18.28
C ASP A 109 3.45 -12.09 -16.76
N PRO A 110 3.85 -13.23 -16.15
CA PRO A 110 4.11 -13.32 -14.72
C PRO A 110 5.14 -12.32 -14.21
N VAL A 111 6.16 -12.00 -15.02
CA VAL A 111 7.18 -11.01 -14.65
C VAL A 111 6.56 -9.62 -14.60
N HIS A 112 5.77 -9.26 -15.61
CA HIS A 112 5.02 -8.01 -15.59
C HIS A 112 4.06 -7.90 -14.41
N LEU A 113 3.31 -8.96 -14.08
CA LEU A 113 2.42 -8.97 -12.91
C LEU A 113 3.19 -8.75 -11.61
N ARG A 114 4.36 -9.38 -11.46
CA ARG A 114 5.24 -9.19 -10.31
C ARG A 114 5.67 -7.73 -10.16
N GLU A 115 6.07 -7.06 -11.24
CA GLU A 115 6.46 -5.65 -11.16
C GLU A 115 5.26 -4.73 -10.88
N GLN A 116 4.09 -5.00 -11.48
CA GLN A 116 2.86 -4.27 -11.17
C GLN A 116 2.45 -4.44 -9.70
N ALA A 117 2.67 -5.62 -9.12
CA ALA A 117 2.42 -5.87 -7.71
C ALA A 117 3.26 -4.96 -6.81
N LYS A 118 4.56 -4.81 -7.10
CA LYS A 118 5.43 -3.90 -6.34
C LYS A 118 4.95 -2.46 -6.43
N ILE A 119 4.60 -2.01 -7.64
CA ILE A 119 4.12 -0.65 -7.90
C ILE A 119 2.81 -0.38 -7.16
N LEU A 120 1.82 -1.25 -7.32
CA LEU A 120 0.51 -1.10 -6.70
C LEU A 120 0.59 -1.06 -5.18
N MET A 121 1.38 -1.97 -4.61
CA MET A 121 1.60 -2.03 -3.17
C MET A 121 2.28 -0.77 -2.67
N LEU A 122 3.36 -0.32 -3.31
CA LEU A 122 4.09 0.89 -2.91
C LEU A 122 3.22 2.15 -3.05
N ALA A 123 2.64 2.34 -4.24
CA ALA A 123 1.89 3.56 -4.57
C ALA A 123 0.57 3.64 -3.81
N GLY A 124 -0.10 2.51 -3.57
CA GLY A 124 -1.39 2.47 -2.89
C GLY A 124 -1.30 2.58 -1.37
N SER A 125 -0.23 2.08 -0.75
CA SER A 125 -0.09 2.12 0.71
C SER A 125 0.54 3.42 1.21
N GLU A 126 1.76 3.74 0.78
CA GLU A 126 2.58 4.79 1.40
C GLU A 126 1.95 6.18 1.22
N THR A 127 1.37 6.45 0.05
CA THR A 127 0.66 7.71 -0.24
C THR A 127 -0.58 7.86 0.64
N THR A 128 -1.42 6.83 0.71
CA THR A 128 -2.62 6.79 1.54
C THR A 128 -2.27 6.88 3.04
N ALA A 129 -1.20 6.23 3.48
CA ALA A 129 -0.76 6.28 4.87
C ALA A 129 -0.31 7.70 5.26
N THR A 130 0.43 8.35 4.36
CA THR A 130 0.86 9.74 4.52
C THR A 130 -0.33 10.69 4.57
N PHE A 131 -1.28 10.51 3.65
CA PHE A 131 -2.55 11.24 3.63
C PHE A 131 -3.32 11.10 4.95
N LEU A 132 -3.55 9.87 5.43
CA LEU A 132 -4.26 9.63 6.69
C LEU A 132 -3.56 10.23 7.90
N ALA A 133 -2.23 10.17 7.93
CA ALA A 133 -1.43 10.83 8.98
C ALA A 133 -1.60 12.35 8.95
N ALA A 134 -1.62 12.97 7.76
CA ALA A 134 -1.83 14.40 7.59
C ALA A 134 -3.26 14.82 8.00
N VAL A 135 -4.28 14.12 7.51
CA VAL A 135 -5.69 14.36 7.90
C VAL A 135 -5.84 14.30 9.42
N THR A 136 -5.26 13.28 10.05
CA THR A 136 -5.33 13.13 11.52
C THR A 136 -4.63 14.28 12.23
N PHE A 137 -3.47 14.71 11.74
CA PHE A 137 -2.77 15.87 12.30
C PHE A 137 -3.61 17.15 12.19
N PHE A 138 -4.20 17.44 11.03
CA PHE A 138 -5.01 18.65 10.83
C PHE A 138 -6.32 18.62 11.61
N LEU A 139 -6.95 17.46 11.75
CA LEU A 139 -8.13 17.30 12.60
C LEU A 139 -7.80 17.57 14.07
N LEU A 140 -6.67 17.04 14.58
CA LEU A 140 -6.21 17.29 15.96
C LEU A 140 -5.79 18.75 16.20
N LYS A 141 -5.55 19.53 15.15
CA LYS A 141 -5.29 20.98 15.24
C LYS A 141 -6.56 21.83 15.21
N ASN A 142 -7.69 21.24 14.83
CA ASN A 142 -8.95 21.94 14.62
C ASN A 142 -10.09 21.19 15.33
N ASP A 143 -10.22 21.40 16.65
CA ASP A 143 -11.19 20.70 17.50
C ASP A 143 -12.63 20.80 16.97
N THR A 144 -13.05 21.96 16.46
CA THR A 144 -14.38 22.15 15.87
C THR A 144 -14.60 21.24 14.66
N THR A 145 -13.61 21.12 13.77
CA THR A 145 -13.67 20.26 12.58
C THR A 145 -13.71 18.79 12.98
N LEU A 146 -12.86 18.39 13.94
CA LEU A 146 -12.83 17.03 14.47
C LEU A 146 -14.15 16.63 15.13
N GLN A 147 -14.71 17.47 16.00
CA GLN A 147 -15.98 17.21 16.67
C GLN A 147 -17.13 17.08 15.67
N ARG A 148 -17.19 17.97 14.67
CA ARG A 148 -18.21 17.90 13.61
C ARG A 148 -18.08 16.62 12.80
N LEU A 149 -16.88 16.25 12.37
CA LEU A 149 -16.64 15.02 11.61
C LEU A 149 -17.00 13.77 12.43
N GLN A 150 -16.60 13.73 13.71
CA GLN A 150 -16.94 12.63 14.61
C GLN A 150 -18.45 12.50 14.78
N HIS A 151 -19.17 13.61 14.95
CA HIS A 151 -20.62 13.60 15.06
C HIS A 151 -21.27 13.09 13.77
N ASP A 152 -20.86 13.62 12.62
CA ASP A 152 -21.38 13.24 11.30
C ASP A 152 -21.21 11.73 11.05
N VAL A 153 -20.00 11.21 11.24
CA VAL A 153 -19.70 9.78 11.03
C VAL A 153 -20.44 8.89 12.05
N ARG A 154 -20.41 9.24 13.34
CA ARG A 154 -21.00 8.39 14.40
C ARG A 154 -22.52 8.39 14.44
N SER A 155 -23.16 9.46 13.96
CA SER A 155 -24.62 9.54 13.89
C SER A 155 -25.19 8.91 12.61
N SER A 156 -24.36 8.70 11.59
CA SER A 156 -24.78 8.18 10.28
C SER A 156 -24.90 6.65 10.21
N PHE A 157 -24.31 5.92 11.16
CA PHE A 157 -24.29 4.45 11.16
C PHE A 157 -24.69 3.89 12.51
N SER A 158 -25.58 2.90 12.51
CA SER A 158 -26.01 2.18 13.72
C SER A 158 -25.07 1.03 14.06
N SER A 159 -24.29 0.53 13.09
CA SER A 159 -23.31 -0.53 13.28
C SER A 159 -22.16 -0.45 12.27
N ALA A 160 -21.05 -1.14 12.56
CA ALA A 160 -19.93 -1.23 11.63
C ALA A 160 -20.30 -1.90 10.29
N GLY A 161 -21.30 -2.79 10.27
CA GLY A 161 -21.75 -3.46 9.04
C GLY A 161 -22.45 -2.54 8.04
N GLU A 162 -22.93 -1.38 8.48
CA GLU A 162 -23.54 -0.37 7.59
C GLU A 162 -22.49 0.50 6.88
N MET A 163 -21.24 0.49 7.36
CA MET A 163 -20.14 1.25 6.78
C MET A 163 -19.62 0.54 5.52
N ASN A 164 -20.29 0.78 4.40
CA ASN A 164 -19.87 0.31 3.08
C ASN A 164 -19.81 1.47 2.08
N GLY A 165 -19.33 1.19 0.86
CA GLY A 165 -19.02 2.22 -0.14
C GLY A 165 -20.18 3.19 -0.42
N GLN A 166 -21.42 2.71 -0.47
CA GLN A 166 -22.56 3.55 -0.85
C GLN A 166 -22.98 4.53 0.28
N PRO A 167 -23.30 4.08 1.52
CA PRO A 167 -23.60 5.00 2.62
C PRO A 167 -22.45 5.94 2.96
N THR A 168 -21.20 5.46 2.96
CA THR A 168 -20.03 6.31 3.24
C THR A 168 -19.85 7.40 2.17
N SER A 169 -20.20 7.13 0.90
CA SER A 169 -20.13 8.14 -0.15
C SER A 169 -21.10 9.31 0.04
N ASN A 170 -22.12 9.18 0.88
CA ASN A 170 -23.10 10.25 1.15
C ASN A 170 -22.64 11.23 2.25
N LEU A 171 -21.53 10.95 2.93
CA LEU A 171 -20.99 11.80 4.00
C LEU A 171 -20.27 13.00 3.42
N SER A 172 -21.03 14.03 3.03
CA SER A 172 -20.47 15.22 2.36
C SER A 172 -19.40 15.93 3.19
N TYR A 173 -19.52 15.92 4.52
CA TYR A 173 -18.52 16.57 5.38
C TYR A 173 -17.23 15.75 5.50
N LEU A 174 -17.32 14.41 5.51
CA LEU A 174 -16.15 13.55 5.41
C LEU A 174 -15.38 13.81 4.12
N HIS A 175 -16.06 13.94 2.98
CA HIS A 175 -15.42 14.28 1.70
C HIS A 175 -14.77 15.67 1.75
N ALA A 176 -15.44 16.66 2.33
CA ALA A 176 -14.85 17.99 2.49
C ALA A 176 -13.54 17.95 3.32
N VAL A 177 -13.46 17.11 4.35
CA VAL A 177 -12.23 16.92 5.13
C VAL A 177 -11.13 16.22 4.33
N VAL A 178 -11.50 15.31 3.43
CA VAL A 178 -10.55 14.59 2.58
C VAL A 178 -9.95 15.49 1.50
N GLU A 179 -10.73 16.45 0.98
CA GLU A 179 -10.34 17.32 -0.14
C GLU A 179 -9.64 18.63 0.25
N GLU A 180 -9.78 19.10 1.50
CA GLU A 180 -9.14 20.32 2.02
C GLU A 180 -7.61 20.19 2.18
#